data_AF-A0A2H9QUX1-F1
#
_entry.id   AF-A0A2H9QUX1-F1
#
_cell.length_a   1.000
_cell.length_b   1.000
_cell.length_c   1.000
_cell.angle_alpha   90.00
_cell.angle_beta   90.00
_cell.angle_gamma   90.00
#
_symmetry.space_group_name_H-M   'P 1'
#
loop_
_entity.id
_entity.type
_entity.pdbx_description
1 polymer ?
#
loop_
_entity_poly.entity_id
_entity_poly.type
_entity_poly.pdbx_seq_one_letter_code
_entity_poly.pdbx_strand_id
1 'polypeptide(L)'
;MVEAVELEPLIQQKKPLSAALAVVIVLVILLPSVILSMVLYLWVSGFMSMGEGEVGVEVVGGGTQALAMSEWSKTTGTTASASVVSTIPSSGIEWSDITWYLCNASTGVVDTGAVFSYTDGDNDDYLEAGDTVTVIASSSGTCRVRAIVNGSVIYQSTEFTL
;
A
#
# COMPACT_ATOMS: atom_id res chain seq x y z
N MET A 1 -77.14 14.18 -18.40
CA MET A 1 -76.56 14.12 -17.05
C MET A 1 -75.56 12.99 -17.05
N VAL A 2 -74.27 13.30 -16.96
CA VAL A 2 -73.18 12.32 -16.91
C VAL A 2 -72.34 12.68 -15.69
N GLU A 3 -72.19 11.73 -14.78
CA GLU A 3 -71.53 11.85 -13.48
C GLU A 3 -70.03 12.13 -13.63
N ALA A 4 -69.52 13.00 -12.76
CA ALA A 4 -68.09 13.28 -12.61
C ALA A 4 -67.44 12.17 -11.77
N VAL A 5 -66.42 11.53 -12.32
CA VAL A 5 -65.56 10.59 -11.58
C VAL A 5 -64.39 11.39 -11.01
N GLU A 6 -64.35 11.53 -9.68
CA GLU A 6 -63.20 12.03 -8.93
C GLU A 6 -62.01 11.06 -9.05
N LEU A 7 -60.84 11.59 -9.38
CA LEU A 7 -59.56 10.87 -9.34
C LEU A 7 -58.82 11.30 -8.07
N GLU A 8 -58.67 10.39 -7.11
CA GLU A 8 -57.82 10.59 -5.92
C GLU A 8 -56.33 10.59 -6.30
N PRO A 9 -55.48 11.40 -5.64
CA PRO A 9 -54.04 11.42 -5.90
C PRO A 9 -53.32 10.26 -5.18
N LEU A 10 -52.65 9.41 -5.94
CA LEU A 10 -51.71 8.39 -5.47
C LEU A 10 -50.48 9.06 -4.80
N ILE A 11 -50.54 9.19 -3.48
CA ILE A 11 -49.38 9.56 -2.65
C ILE A 11 -48.38 8.39 -2.66
N GLN A 12 -47.27 8.58 -3.39
CA GLN A 12 -46.11 7.68 -3.40
C GLN A 12 -45.45 7.63 -2.01
N GLN A 13 -45.67 6.53 -1.30
CA GLN A 13 -45.06 6.24 -0.01
C GLN A 13 -43.60 5.78 -0.21
N LYS A 14 -42.63 6.70 -0.11
CA LYS A 14 -41.18 6.36 -0.04
C LYS A 14 -40.92 5.67 1.30
N LYS A 15 -40.90 4.34 1.31
CA LYS A 15 -40.50 3.53 2.47
C LYS A 15 -39.00 3.75 2.76
N PRO A 16 -38.60 4.17 3.98
CA PRO A 16 -37.18 4.30 4.31
C PRO A 16 -36.53 2.92 4.35
N LEU A 17 -35.37 2.79 3.69
CA LEU A 17 -34.52 1.61 3.78
C LEU A 17 -34.14 1.41 5.26
N SER A 18 -34.56 0.29 5.85
CA SER A 18 -34.23 -0.08 7.22
C SER A 18 -32.71 -0.19 7.39
N ALA A 19 -32.19 0.28 8.54
CA ALA A 19 -30.78 0.16 8.92
C ALA A 19 -30.24 -1.28 8.81
N ALA A 20 -31.11 -2.29 8.93
CA ALA A 20 -30.75 -3.69 8.74
C ALA A 20 -30.27 -3.99 7.30
N LEU A 21 -30.82 -3.33 6.28
CA LEU A 21 -30.41 -3.54 4.88
C LEU A 21 -29.05 -2.89 4.59
N ALA A 22 -28.74 -1.76 5.24
CA ALA A 22 -27.43 -1.10 5.12
C ALA A 22 -26.30 -1.95 5.73
N VAL A 23 -26.55 -2.59 6.88
CA VAL A 23 -25.57 -3.49 7.52
C VAL A 23 -25.29 -4.74 6.67
N VAL A 24 -26.31 -5.28 5.99
CA VAL A 24 -26.15 -6.42 5.07
C VAL A 24 -25.30 -6.03 3.84
N ILE A 25 -25.46 -4.83 3.29
CA ILE A 25 -24.62 -4.34 2.19
C ILE A 25 -23.15 -4.24 2.61
N VAL A 26 -22.87 -3.72 3.81
CA VAL A 26 -21.50 -3.59 4.32
C VAL A 26 -20.86 -4.96 4.58
N LEU A 27 -21.59 -5.90 5.20
CA LEU A 27 -21.04 -7.22 5.52
C LEU A 27 -20.91 -8.15 4.31
N VAL A 28 -21.85 -8.11 3.36
CA VAL A 28 -21.92 -9.11 2.28
C VAL A 28 -21.17 -8.65 1.03
N ILE A 29 -20.97 -7.34 0.82
CA ILE A 29 -20.35 -6.82 -0.42
C ILE A 29 -18.92 -6.31 -0.18
N LEU A 30 -18.64 -5.64 0.94
CA LEU A 30 -17.33 -5.04 1.18
C LEU A 30 -16.31 -6.01 1.79
N LEU A 31 -16.73 -6.92 2.68
CA LEU A 31 -15.80 -7.89 3.27
C LEU A 31 -15.20 -8.87 2.24
N PRO A 32 -15.95 -9.47 1.30
CA PRO A 32 -15.35 -10.35 0.30
C PRO A 32 -14.52 -9.60 -0.74
N SER A 33 -14.77 -8.31 -1.02
CA SER A 33 -13.96 -7.55 -1.98
C SER A 33 -12.56 -7.24 -1.44
N VAL A 34 -12.43 -6.95 -0.14
CA VAL A 34 -11.12 -6.76 0.51
C VAL A 34 -10.33 -8.07 0.50
N ILE A 35 -10.96 -9.19 0.87
CA ILE A 35 -10.32 -10.51 0.89
C ILE A 35 -9.91 -10.94 -0.53
N LEU A 36 -10.78 -10.76 -1.53
CA LEU A 36 -10.47 -11.11 -2.92
C LEU A 36 -9.34 -10.24 -3.49
N SER A 37 -9.26 -8.97 -3.11
CA SER A 37 -8.17 -8.07 -3.51
C SER A 37 -6.83 -8.51 -2.90
N MET A 38 -6.82 -8.96 -1.65
CA MET A 38 -5.61 -9.49 -0.99
C MET A 38 -5.13 -10.79 -1.63
N VAL A 39 -6.05 -11.71 -1.96
CA VAL A 39 -5.71 -12.96 -2.65
C VAL A 39 -5.22 -12.70 -4.08
N LEU A 40 -5.85 -11.77 -4.80
CA LEU A 40 -5.40 -11.40 -6.15
C LEU A 40 -4.02 -10.74 -6.12
N TYR A 41 -3.73 -9.89 -5.12
CA TYR A 41 -2.41 -9.31 -4.93
C TYR A 41 -1.35 -10.40 -4.69
N LEU A 42 -1.61 -11.35 -3.79
CA LEU A 42 -0.71 -12.47 -3.53
C LEU A 42 -0.48 -13.33 -4.79
N TRP A 43 -1.52 -13.53 -5.60
CA TRP A 43 -1.43 -14.34 -6.82
C TRP A 43 -0.67 -13.63 -7.95
N VAL A 44 -0.91 -12.33 -8.17
CA VAL A 44 -0.19 -11.53 -9.19
C VAL A 44 1.29 -11.38 -8.83
N SER A 45 1.61 -11.18 -7.54
CA SER A 45 3.00 -11.12 -7.08
C SER A 45 3.73 -12.46 -7.24
N GLY A 46 3.02 -13.59 -7.14
CA GLY A 46 3.58 -14.92 -7.39
C GLY A 46 3.89 -15.20 -8.86
N PHE A 47 3.09 -14.67 -9.81
CA PHE A 47 3.28 -14.90 -11.25
C PHE A 47 4.43 -14.09 -11.88
N MET A 48 4.73 -12.90 -11.36
CA MET A 48 5.86 -12.08 -11.84
C MET A 48 7.24 -12.72 -11.55
N SER A 49 7.30 -13.75 -10.70
CA SER A 49 8.54 -14.46 -10.34
C SER A 49 8.86 -15.64 -11.28
N MET A 50 7.96 -16.03 -12.19
CA MET A 50 8.19 -17.12 -13.14
C MET A 50 8.39 -16.58 -14.56
N GLY A 51 9.55 -15.97 -14.78
CA GLY A 51 10.00 -15.49 -16.09
C GLY A 51 11.45 -15.88 -16.36
N GLU A 52 11.60 -17.03 -17.04
CA GLU A 52 12.68 -17.41 -17.97
C GLU A 52 14.07 -17.82 -17.43
N GLY A 53 14.43 -19.08 -17.71
CA GLY A 53 15.62 -19.38 -18.52
C GLY A 53 16.94 -19.65 -17.81
N GLU A 54 17.35 -20.92 -17.78
CA GLU A 54 18.71 -21.35 -17.45
C GLU A 54 19.77 -20.72 -18.35
N VAL A 55 20.70 -19.94 -17.77
CA VAL A 55 22.12 -19.92 -18.15
C VAL A 55 22.93 -19.76 -16.86
N GLY A 56 23.82 -20.72 -16.60
CA GLY A 56 24.61 -20.82 -15.38
C GLY A 56 25.40 -19.56 -15.04
N VAL A 57 24.94 -18.88 -14.00
CA VAL A 57 25.73 -18.04 -13.09
C VAL A 57 25.29 -18.48 -11.71
N GLU A 58 26.23 -18.80 -10.82
CA GLU A 58 25.92 -19.11 -9.43
C GLU A 58 25.20 -17.90 -8.81
N VAL A 59 23.86 -17.96 -8.76
CA VAL A 59 23.05 -17.02 -7.98
C VAL A 59 23.28 -17.39 -6.53
N VAL A 60 24.18 -16.64 -5.88
CA VAL A 60 24.37 -16.69 -4.44
C VAL A 60 23.03 -16.33 -3.77
N GLY A 61 22.33 -17.35 -3.28
CA GLY A 61 21.45 -17.25 -2.11
C GLY A 61 20.32 -16.21 -2.10
N GLY A 62 19.64 -15.93 -3.21
CA GLY A 62 18.52 -14.98 -3.24
C GLY A 62 17.21 -15.57 -2.69
N GLY A 63 17.07 -15.69 -1.36
CA GLY A 63 15.76 -15.90 -0.75
C GLY A 63 14.81 -14.74 -1.10
N THR A 64 13.52 -15.02 -1.32
CA THR A 64 12.51 -13.98 -1.59
C THR A 64 12.52 -12.96 -0.45
N GLN A 65 12.95 -11.73 -0.73
CA GLN A 65 12.88 -10.63 0.23
C GLN A 65 11.57 -9.86 0.10
N ALA A 66 11.03 -9.39 1.22
CA ALA A 66 9.82 -8.58 1.25
C ALA A 66 9.84 -7.64 2.45
N LEU A 67 9.23 -6.47 2.29
CA LEU A 67 9.11 -5.47 3.34
C LEU A 67 7.66 -4.99 3.43
N ALA A 68 7.13 -4.93 4.64
CA ALA A 68 5.85 -4.32 4.95
C ALA A 68 6.07 -3.16 5.94
N MET A 69 5.39 -2.04 5.70
CA MET A 69 5.50 -0.84 6.52
C MET A 69 4.11 -0.31 6.84
N SER A 70 4.01 0.48 7.90
CA SER A 70 2.82 1.26 8.22
C SER A 70 2.53 2.30 7.13
N GLU A 71 1.40 2.98 7.25
CA GLU A 71 1.15 4.15 6.44
C GLU A 71 2.23 5.21 6.68
N TRP A 72 2.68 5.83 5.59
CA TRP A 72 3.58 6.98 5.63
C TRP A 72 2.78 8.21 6.06
N SER A 73 3.30 8.92 7.05
CA SER A 73 2.67 10.13 7.58
C SER A 73 3.66 11.28 7.59
N LYS A 74 3.19 12.46 7.15
CA LYS A 74 3.96 13.70 7.23
C LYS A 74 4.21 14.03 8.70
N THR A 75 5.48 14.23 9.05
CA THR A 75 5.88 14.66 10.38
C THR A 75 6.01 16.17 10.44
N THR A 76 6.86 16.76 9.58
CA THR A 76 7.09 18.21 9.49
C THR A 76 7.64 18.60 8.12
N GLY A 77 7.32 19.80 7.61
CA GLY A 77 7.89 20.29 6.35
C GLY A 77 7.69 19.32 5.19
N THR A 78 8.77 18.88 4.56
CA THR A 78 8.81 17.85 3.50
C THR A 78 9.23 16.47 4.04
N THR A 79 9.07 16.24 5.34
CA THR A 79 9.48 15.02 6.03
C THR A 79 8.28 14.11 6.28
N ALA A 80 8.43 12.82 6.02
CA ALA A 80 7.48 11.78 6.44
C ALA A 80 8.22 10.58 7.04
N SER A 81 7.48 9.79 7.82
CA SER A 81 7.99 8.55 8.39
C SER A 81 6.94 7.44 8.35
N ALA A 82 7.43 6.19 8.35
CA ALA A 82 6.64 4.98 8.52
C ALA A 82 7.43 3.98 9.38
N SER A 83 6.72 3.17 10.17
CA SER A 83 7.30 2.08 10.94
C SER A 83 7.28 0.79 10.14
N VAL A 84 8.32 -0.02 10.28
CA VAL A 84 8.41 -1.35 9.69
C VAL A 84 7.47 -2.28 10.45
N VAL A 85 6.62 -2.99 9.71
CA VAL A 85 5.63 -3.92 10.25
C VAL A 85 6.17 -5.34 10.22
N SER A 86 6.85 -5.72 9.13
CA SER A 86 7.48 -7.03 8.99
C SER A 86 8.48 -7.06 7.84
N THR A 87 9.41 -8.01 7.92
CA THR A 87 10.38 -8.32 6.86
C THR A 87 10.40 -9.80 6.52
N ILE A 88 10.86 -10.11 5.31
CA ILE A 88 11.30 -11.43 4.89
C ILE A 88 12.73 -11.26 4.37
N PRO A 89 13.74 -11.96 4.92
CA PRO A 89 13.64 -12.86 6.07
C PRO A 89 13.26 -12.13 7.37
N SER A 90 12.79 -12.87 8.37
CA SER A 90 12.34 -12.27 9.64
C SER A 90 13.48 -11.72 10.50
N SER A 91 14.72 -12.03 10.16
CA SER A 91 15.95 -11.46 10.73
C SER A 91 16.33 -10.12 10.08
N GLY A 92 15.37 -9.43 9.48
CA GLY A 92 15.59 -8.17 8.80
C GLY A 92 16.24 -8.24 7.43
N ILE A 93 16.41 -7.04 6.86
CA ILE A 93 17.11 -6.79 5.60
C ILE A 93 18.14 -5.70 5.90
N GLU A 94 19.42 -5.96 5.61
CA GLU A 94 20.48 -4.98 5.88
C GLU A 94 20.15 -3.65 5.19
N TRP A 95 20.19 -2.54 5.93
CA TRP A 95 19.79 -1.23 5.41
C TRP A 95 20.62 -0.83 4.17
N SER A 96 21.89 -1.22 4.17
CA SER A 96 22.86 -0.96 3.09
C SER A 96 22.50 -1.65 1.78
N ASP A 97 21.73 -2.75 1.83
CA ASP A 97 21.26 -3.50 0.65
C ASP A 97 20.05 -2.84 -0.01
N ILE A 98 19.36 -1.94 0.70
CA ILE A 98 18.10 -1.34 0.24
C ILE A 98 18.37 -0.02 -0.48
N THR A 99 18.01 0.02 -1.76
CA THR A 99 17.90 1.27 -2.50
C THR A 99 16.51 1.87 -2.34
N TRP A 100 16.44 3.06 -1.74
CA TRP A 100 15.20 3.79 -1.49
C TRP A 100 14.92 4.85 -2.54
N TYR A 101 13.66 4.97 -2.95
CA TYR A 101 13.19 6.02 -3.85
C TYR A 101 11.93 6.68 -3.31
N LEU A 102 11.93 8.00 -3.30
CA LEU A 102 10.72 8.79 -3.21
C LEU A 102 10.30 9.21 -4.61
N CYS A 103 9.04 8.99 -4.95
CA CYS A 103 8.53 9.20 -6.30
C CYS A 103 7.31 10.08 -6.25
N ASN A 104 7.18 11.01 -7.19
CA ASN A 104 5.91 11.72 -7.39
C ASN A 104 4.82 10.70 -7.78
N ALA A 105 3.69 10.72 -7.08
CA ALA A 105 2.64 9.73 -7.27
C ALA A 105 1.98 9.80 -8.66
N SER A 106 1.86 11.00 -9.23
CA SER A 106 1.19 11.21 -10.52
C SER A 106 2.09 10.94 -11.72
N THR A 107 3.37 11.29 -11.63
CA THR A 107 4.30 11.19 -12.77
C THR A 107 5.25 10.00 -12.68
N GLY A 108 5.41 9.40 -11.50
CA GLY A 108 6.38 8.34 -11.22
C GLY A 108 7.84 8.82 -11.21
N VAL A 109 8.09 10.11 -11.44
CA VAL A 109 9.43 10.71 -11.44
C VAL A 109 10.03 10.61 -10.05
N VAL A 110 11.28 10.15 -9.99
CA VAL A 110 12.05 10.02 -8.76
C VAL A 110 12.52 11.40 -8.29
N ASP A 111 12.34 11.69 -7.01
CA ASP A 111 12.97 12.82 -6.34
C ASP A 111 14.42 12.47 -6.02
N THR A 112 15.36 12.92 -6.87
CA THR A 112 16.79 12.66 -6.71
C THR A 112 17.43 13.41 -5.53
N GLY A 113 16.70 14.36 -4.93
CA GLY A 113 17.15 15.10 -3.75
C GLY A 113 16.60 14.54 -2.43
N ALA A 114 15.78 13.50 -2.48
CA ALA A 114 15.24 12.87 -1.28
C ALA A 114 16.34 12.15 -0.49
N VAL A 115 16.30 12.29 0.84
CA VAL A 115 17.23 11.62 1.76
C VAL A 115 16.44 10.68 2.66
N PHE A 116 16.87 9.43 2.73
CA PHE A 116 16.30 8.40 3.60
C PHE A 116 17.23 8.13 4.79
N SER A 117 16.62 7.87 5.94
CA SER A 117 17.29 7.42 7.15
C SER A 117 16.36 6.46 7.91
N TYR A 118 16.90 5.74 8.88
CA TYR A 118 16.12 4.90 9.79
C TYR A 118 16.59 5.05 11.22
N THR A 119 15.69 4.77 12.15
CA THR A 119 15.98 4.57 13.56
C THR A 119 15.88 3.08 13.82
N ASP A 120 17.04 2.51 14.12
CA ASP A 120 17.25 1.12 14.49
C ASP A 120 17.15 0.99 16.02
N GLY A 121 16.27 0.11 16.49
CA GLY A 121 16.04 -0.08 17.93
C GLY A 121 17.22 -0.74 18.65
N ASP A 122 17.94 -1.63 17.98
CA ASP A 122 19.01 -2.44 18.57
C ASP A 122 20.38 -2.21 17.91
N ASN A 123 20.45 -1.36 16.87
CA ASN A 123 21.66 -0.91 16.17
C ASN A 123 22.48 -2.05 15.56
N ASP A 124 21.80 -3.00 14.93
CA ASP A 124 22.44 -4.12 14.22
C ASP A 124 22.57 -3.90 12.70
N ASP A 125 22.07 -2.76 12.20
CA ASP A 125 22.04 -2.34 10.81
C ASP A 125 21.00 -3.07 9.92
N TYR A 126 20.16 -3.91 10.50
CA TYR A 126 19.07 -4.59 9.81
C TYR A 126 17.75 -3.84 10.03
N LEU A 127 16.99 -3.72 8.96
CA LEU A 127 15.64 -3.18 9.05
C LEU A 127 14.69 -4.28 9.51
N GLU A 128 14.12 -4.12 10.70
CA GLU A 128 13.27 -5.09 11.38
C GLU A 128 11.93 -4.50 11.87
N ALA A 129 11.02 -5.38 12.28
CA ALA A 129 9.72 -4.96 12.79
C ALA A 129 9.87 -4.06 14.04
N GLY A 130 9.35 -2.84 13.96
CA GLY A 130 9.47 -1.83 15.02
C GLY A 130 10.37 -0.65 14.65
N ASP A 131 11.26 -0.82 13.67
CA ASP A 131 12.11 0.28 13.19
C ASP A 131 11.30 1.36 12.51
N THR A 132 11.85 2.57 12.46
CA THR A 132 11.20 3.71 11.81
C THR A 132 12.06 4.23 10.69
N VAL A 133 11.50 4.26 9.48
CA VAL A 133 12.14 4.88 8.31
C VAL A 133 11.60 6.29 8.14
N THR A 134 12.49 7.24 7.88
CA THR A 134 12.18 8.64 7.62
C THR A 134 12.69 9.03 6.24
N VAL A 135 11.90 9.83 5.53
CA VAL A 135 12.30 10.47 4.27
C VAL A 135 12.16 11.98 4.39
N ILE A 136 13.16 12.72 3.93
CA ILE A 136 13.12 14.16 3.74
C ILE A 136 13.13 14.42 2.23
N ALA A 137 12.03 14.94 1.68
CA ALA A 137 11.92 15.25 0.26
C ALA A 137 12.49 16.62 -0.08
N SER A 138 12.87 16.81 -1.35
CA SER A 138 13.32 18.11 -1.87
C SER A 138 12.17 19.09 -2.05
N SER A 139 10.94 18.59 -2.19
CA SER A 139 9.74 19.39 -2.39
C SER A 139 8.49 18.71 -1.82
N SER A 140 7.46 19.51 -1.54
CA SER A 140 6.14 19.01 -1.13
C SER A 140 5.36 18.43 -2.32
N GLY A 141 4.38 17.59 -2.02
CA GLY A 141 3.51 16.98 -3.03
C GLY A 141 3.00 15.61 -2.62
N THR A 142 2.24 14.98 -3.52
CA THR A 142 1.77 13.61 -3.32
C THR A 142 2.81 12.63 -3.85
N CYS A 143 3.23 11.70 -3.00
CA CYS A 143 4.39 10.85 -3.20
C CYS A 143 4.07 9.37 -2.93
N ARG A 144 4.98 8.50 -3.40
CA ARG A 144 5.08 7.08 -3.04
C ARG A 144 6.53 6.76 -2.70
N VAL A 145 6.75 5.88 -1.73
CA VAL A 145 8.06 5.31 -1.43
C VAL A 145 8.17 3.94 -2.08
N ARG A 146 9.35 3.64 -2.65
CA ARG A 146 9.75 2.33 -3.15
C ARG A 146 11.06 1.90 -2.49
N ALA A 147 11.16 0.63 -2.12
CA ALA A 147 12.39 0.00 -1.67
C ALA A 147 12.76 -1.13 -2.63
N ILE A 148 14.03 -1.17 -3.04
CA ILE A 148 14.55 -2.12 -4.02
C ILE A 148 15.77 -2.82 -3.43
N VAL A 149 15.81 -4.15 -3.52
CA VAL A 149 17.00 -4.95 -3.22
C VAL A 149 17.30 -5.84 -4.42
N ASN A 150 18.57 -5.90 -4.83
CA ASN A 150 19.02 -6.71 -5.97
C ASN A 150 18.21 -6.49 -7.26
N GLY A 151 17.73 -5.26 -7.48
CA GLY A 151 16.93 -4.89 -8.66
C GLY A 151 15.43 -5.25 -8.57
N SER A 152 15.00 -5.92 -7.51
CA SER A 152 13.59 -6.27 -7.27
C SER A 152 12.94 -5.29 -6.29
N VAL A 153 11.73 -4.83 -6.61
CA VAL A 153 10.93 -4.01 -5.68
C VAL A 153 10.42 -4.91 -4.56
N ILE A 154 10.87 -4.66 -3.34
CA ILE A 154 10.47 -5.42 -2.14
C ILE A 154 9.36 -4.71 -1.35
N TYR A 155 9.14 -3.42 -1.61
CA TYR A 155 8.07 -2.61 -1.01
C TYR A 155 7.68 -1.44 -1.90
N GLN A 156 6.38 -1.13 -1.89
CA GLN A 156 5.83 0.11 -2.44
C GLN A 156 4.70 0.62 -1.55
N SER A 157 4.79 1.89 -1.13
CA SER A 157 3.76 2.50 -0.29
C SER A 157 2.48 2.81 -1.07
N THR A 158 1.40 3.03 -0.31
CA THR A 158 0.27 3.85 -0.78
C THR A 158 0.69 5.30 -0.99
N GLU A 159 -0.16 6.09 -1.63
CA GLU A 159 0.10 7.52 -1.82
C GLU A 159 -0.05 8.28 -0.50
N PHE A 160 0.86 9.23 -0.26
CA PHE A 160 0.81 10.13 0.89
C PHE A 160 1.26 11.53 0.48
N THR A 161 0.92 12.53 1.29
CA THR A 161 1.22 13.94 0.97
C THR A 161 2.27 14.50 1.93
N LEU A 162 3.28 15.14 1.35
CA LEU A 162 4.34 15.93 1.99
C LEU A 162 4.08 17.42 1.90
#